data_AF-A0A3N5GGL1-F1
#
_entry.id   AF-A0A3N5GGL1-F1
#
_cell.length_a   1.000
_cell.length_b   1.000
_cell.length_c   1.000
_cell.angle_alpha   90.00
_cell.angle_beta   90.00
_cell.angle_gamma   90.00
#
_symmetry.space_group_name_H-M   'P 1'
#
loop_
_entity.id
_entity.type
_entity.pdbx_description
1 polymer ?
#
loop_
_entity_poly.entity_id
_entity_poly.type
_entity_poly.pdbx_seq_one_letter_code
_entity_poly.pdbx_strand_id
1 'polypeptide(L)'
;QNAGQAAAQNAGQAAAQNAGQAAAQNAGQAADGAPLTGKFVSFADLPGGRMYAQAFQGYSGDVVARSVGENLESFRQGCQKAGGQALQAGSAAYSFQALPRVPLQIVYWLGDEDFPSNCKILFDSSATRYLPIDGCAIIGSMLTGKIIKKL
;
A
#
# COMPACT_ATOMS: atom_id res chain seq x y z
N GLN A 1 -9.86 24.71 -9.20
CA GLN A 1 -10.20 23.29 -8.96
C GLN A 1 -9.43 22.31 -9.87
N ASN A 2 -8.91 22.73 -11.04
CA ASN A 2 -8.19 21.84 -11.98
C ASN A 2 -6.69 21.56 -11.71
N ALA A 3 -6.03 22.30 -10.80
CA ALA A 3 -4.58 22.18 -10.61
C ALA A 3 -4.15 20.90 -9.85
N GLY A 4 -4.98 20.42 -8.90
CA GLY A 4 -4.66 19.25 -8.07
C GLY A 4 -4.76 17.91 -8.82
N GLN A 5 -5.68 17.79 -9.78
CA GLN A 5 -5.86 16.57 -10.58
C GLN A 5 -4.77 16.42 -11.65
N ALA A 6 -4.35 17.52 -12.27
CA ALA A 6 -3.24 17.52 -13.21
C ALA A 6 -1.91 17.12 -12.52
N ALA A 7 -1.67 17.59 -11.29
CA ALA A 7 -0.49 17.22 -10.52
C ALA A 7 -0.46 15.71 -10.16
N ALA A 8 -1.59 15.14 -9.77
CA ALA A 8 -1.70 13.71 -9.45
C ALA A 8 -1.51 12.80 -10.68
N GLN A 9 -2.06 13.20 -11.84
CA GLN A 9 -1.88 12.48 -13.10
C GLN A 9 -0.43 12.57 -13.61
N ASN A 10 0.17 13.76 -13.55
CA ASN A 10 1.56 13.97 -13.95
C ASN A 10 2.55 13.24 -13.04
N ALA A 11 2.28 13.18 -11.73
CA ALA A 11 3.08 12.39 -10.79
C ALA A 11 2.97 10.87 -11.06
N GLY A 12 1.78 10.38 -11.39
CA GLY A 12 1.57 8.97 -11.76
C GLY A 12 2.26 8.58 -13.07
N GLN A 13 2.27 9.47 -14.07
CA GLN A 13 2.96 9.24 -15.34
C GLN A 13 4.49 9.35 -15.21
N ALA A 14 4.99 10.31 -14.43
CA ALA A 14 6.42 10.43 -14.14
C ALA A 14 6.95 9.25 -13.31
N ALA A 15 6.16 8.72 -12.38
CA ALA A 15 6.49 7.50 -11.65
C ALA A 15 6.58 6.28 -12.59
N ALA A 16 5.65 6.15 -13.54
CA ALA A 16 5.68 5.07 -14.53
C ALA A 16 6.89 5.14 -15.48
N GLN A 17 7.30 6.35 -15.90
CA GLN A 17 8.45 6.54 -16.78
C GLN A 17 9.79 6.30 -16.06
N ASN A 18 9.93 6.75 -14.82
CA ASN A 18 11.15 6.51 -14.01
C ASN A 18 11.26 5.05 -13.57
N ALA A 19 10.15 4.37 -13.28
CA ALA A 19 10.14 2.93 -13.01
C ALA A 19 10.62 2.11 -14.23
N GLY A 20 10.25 2.51 -15.45
CA GLY A 20 10.72 1.85 -16.68
C GLY A 20 12.24 1.91 -16.88
N GLN A 21 12.89 2.97 -16.40
CA GLN A 21 14.36 3.13 -16.51
C GLN A 21 15.11 2.44 -15.36
N ALA A 22 14.52 2.39 -14.15
CA ALA A 22 15.10 1.66 -13.00
C ALA A 22 14.94 0.13 -13.12
N ALA A 23 13.86 -0.35 -13.76
CA ALA A 23 13.61 -1.76 -14.01
C ALA A 23 14.66 -2.40 -14.95
N ALA A 24 15.24 -1.61 -15.87
CA ALA A 24 16.29 -2.09 -16.76
C ALA A 24 17.63 -2.37 -16.04
N GLN A 25 17.83 -1.83 -14.84
CA GLN A 25 19.10 -1.97 -14.10
C GLN A 25 19.08 -3.08 -13.03
N ASN A 26 17.92 -3.64 -12.69
CA ASN A 26 17.77 -4.62 -11.59
C ASN A 26 17.18 -5.98 -12.01
N ALA A 27 17.11 -6.27 -13.32
CA ALA A 27 16.63 -7.55 -13.84
C ALA A 27 17.60 -8.70 -13.55
N GLY A 28 17.65 -9.18 -12.29
CA GLY A 28 18.60 -10.21 -11.90
C GLY A 28 18.49 -10.75 -10.47
N GLN A 29 17.34 -10.66 -9.79
CA GLN A 29 17.13 -11.41 -8.55
C GLN A 29 16.00 -12.42 -8.76
N ALA A 30 16.40 -13.67 -9.00
CA ALA A 30 15.48 -14.79 -8.99
C ALA A 30 14.82 -14.87 -7.61
N ALA A 31 13.50 -15.08 -7.58
CA ALA A 31 12.78 -15.46 -6.38
C ALA A 31 13.47 -16.68 -5.75
N ASP A 32 14.15 -16.50 -4.64
CA ASP A 32 15.05 -17.50 -4.06
C ASP A 32 14.35 -18.62 -3.28
N GLY A 33 13.01 -18.69 -3.38
CA GLY A 33 12.18 -19.75 -2.81
C GLY A 33 11.99 -19.68 -1.29
N ALA A 34 12.59 -18.71 -0.60
CA ALA A 34 12.54 -18.61 0.85
C ALA A 34 11.12 -18.35 1.39
N PRO A 35 10.73 -18.94 2.52
CA PRO A 35 9.37 -18.77 3.05
C PRO A 35 9.03 -17.31 3.36
N LEU A 36 7.73 -17.02 3.39
CA LEU A 36 7.22 -15.77 3.96
C LEU A 36 7.71 -15.65 5.41
N THR A 37 8.06 -14.44 5.84
CA THR A 37 8.58 -14.23 7.19
C THR A 37 7.48 -14.16 8.24
N GLY A 38 6.25 -13.83 7.83
CA GLY A 38 5.13 -13.51 8.74
C GLY A 38 5.28 -12.16 9.45
N LYS A 39 6.39 -11.45 9.23
CA LYS A 39 6.65 -10.12 9.81
C LYS A 39 6.21 -9.06 8.83
N PHE A 40 5.22 -8.25 9.21
CA PHE A 40 4.72 -7.15 8.38
C PHE A 40 5.42 -5.84 8.72
N VAL A 41 5.91 -5.15 7.69
CA VAL A 41 6.68 -3.91 7.81
C VAL A 41 6.13 -2.84 6.87
N SER A 42 6.44 -1.57 7.14
CA SER A 42 6.02 -0.49 6.25
C SER A 42 6.78 -0.53 4.94
N PHE A 43 6.27 0.17 3.92
CA PHE A 43 7.01 0.33 2.66
C PHE A 43 8.41 0.95 2.88
N ALA A 44 8.56 1.86 3.85
CA ALA A 44 9.84 2.51 4.16
C ALA A 44 10.90 1.53 4.70
N ASP A 45 10.46 0.44 5.32
CA ASP A 45 11.32 -0.58 5.95
C ASP A 45 11.73 -1.68 4.97
N LEU A 46 11.12 -1.73 3.78
CA LEU A 46 11.55 -2.62 2.72
C LEU A 46 12.88 -2.12 2.09
N PRO A 47 13.77 -3.04 1.66
CA PRO A 47 14.95 -2.67 0.88
C PRO A 47 14.59 -1.78 -0.32
N GLY A 48 15.18 -0.58 -0.37
CA GLY A 48 14.93 0.43 -1.42
C GLY A 48 13.67 1.29 -1.23
N GLY A 49 12.83 1.02 -0.22
CA GLY A 49 11.53 1.70 -0.08
C GLY A 49 11.59 3.09 0.55
N ARG A 50 12.60 3.36 1.39
CA ARG A 50 12.67 4.59 2.19
C ARG A 50 12.62 5.88 1.37
N MET A 51 13.29 5.93 0.22
CA MET A 51 13.33 7.15 -0.61
C MET A 51 11.97 7.50 -1.24
N TYR A 52 11.07 6.52 -1.41
CA TYR A 52 9.77 6.69 -2.06
C TYR A 52 8.58 6.55 -1.10
N ALA A 53 8.85 6.31 0.19
CA ALA A 53 7.83 6.01 1.18
C ALA A 53 6.80 7.14 1.37
N GLN A 54 7.22 8.40 1.33
CA GLN A 54 6.30 9.53 1.46
C GLN A 54 5.35 9.62 0.27
N ALA A 55 5.86 9.44 -0.96
CA ALA A 55 5.03 9.41 -2.15
C ALA A 55 4.04 8.23 -2.10
N PHE A 56 4.54 7.04 -1.77
CA PHE A 56 3.71 5.84 -1.58
C PHE A 56 2.58 6.08 -0.57
N GLN A 57 2.90 6.58 0.62
CA GLN A 57 1.92 6.87 1.66
C GLN A 57 0.84 7.85 1.16
N GLY A 58 1.23 8.88 0.42
CA GLY A 58 0.34 9.94 -0.07
C GLY A 58 -0.75 9.47 -1.04
N TYR A 59 -0.46 8.47 -1.89
CA TYR A 59 -1.45 7.89 -2.81
C TYR A 59 -2.06 6.56 -2.35
N SER A 60 -1.63 6.03 -1.20
CA SER A 60 -2.14 4.77 -0.64
C SER A 60 -2.86 5.00 0.69
N GLY A 61 -2.15 4.87 1.81
CA GLY A 61 -2.68 5.01 3.15
C GLY A 61 -3.43 6.32 3.37
N ASP A 62 -2.86 7.44 2.95
CA ASP A 62 -3.50 8.76 3.15
C ASP A 62 -4.78 8.92 2.32
N VAL A 63 -4.85 8.28 1.15
CA VAL A 63 -6.07 8.26 0.33
C VAL A 63 -7.16 7.47 1.05
N VAL A 64 -6.84 6.29 1.60
CA VAL A 64 -7.80 5.49 2.37
C VAL A 64 -8.26 6.25 3.62
N ALA A 65 -7.33 6.83 4.39
CA ALA A 65 -7.65 7.61 5.58
C ALA A 65 -8.62 8.75 5.27
N ARG A 66 -8.35 9.54 4.22
CA ARG A 66 -9.24 10.64 3.81
C ARG A 66 -10.58 10.16 3.29
N SER A 67 -10.65 9.05 2.56
CA SER A 67 -11.90 8.54 2.00
C SER A 67 -12.81 7.89 3.05
N VAL A 68 -12.24 7.29 4.09
CA VAL A 68 -12.99 6.70 5.20
C VAL A 68 -13.50 7.78 6.16
N GLY A 69 -12.65 8.77 6.47
CA GLY A 69 -12.94 9.79 7.46
C GLY A 69 -13.20 9.19 8.84
N GLU A 70 -14.30 9.61 9.48
CA GLU A 70 -14.69 9.13 10.81
C GLU A 70 -15.53 7.83 10.76
N ASN A 71 -15.95 7.40 9.56
CA ASN A 71 -16.80 6.22 9.39
C ASN A 71 -15.96 4.94 9.29
N LEU A 72 -15.43 4.48 10.42
CA LEU A 72 -14.62 3.25 10.48
C LEU A 72 -15.38 2.00 9.97
N GLU A 73 -16.71 2.02 9.98
CA GLU A 73 -17.52 0.92 9.45
C GLU A 73 -17.48 0.85 7.92
N SER A 74 -17.40 1.99 7.21
CA SER A 74 -17.20 1.99 5.75
C SER A 74 -15.88 1.31 5.38
N PHE A 75 -14.82 1.54 6.16
CA PHE A 75 -13.54 0.86 5.98
C PHE A 75 -13.65 -0.66 6.14
N ARG A 76 -14.34 -1.12 7.20
CA ARG A 76 -14.54 -2.56 7.44
C ARG A 76 -15.28 -3.20 6.26
N GLN A 77 -16.39 -2.61 5.84
CA GLN A 77 -17.18 -3.12 4.72
C GLN A 77 -16.42 -3.06 3.39
N GLY A 78 -15.70 -1.97 3.12
CA GLY A 78 -14.90 -1.82 1.92
C GLY A 78 -13.79 -2.87 1.83
N CYS A 79 -13.08 -3.13 2.93
CA CYS A 79 -12.06 -4.17 2.99
C CYS A 79 -12.63 -5.58 2.82
N GLN A 80 -13.75 -5.90 3.47
CA GLN A 80 -14.44 -7.19 3.31
C GLN A 80 -14.90 -7.40 1.86
N LYS A 81 -15.56 -6.40 1.25
CA LYS A 81 -15.99 -6.43 -0.17
C LYS A 81 -14.80 -6.50 -1.14
N ALA A 82 -13.62 -6.02 -0.74
CA ALA A 82 -12.38 -6.16 -1.48
C ALA A 82 -11.72 -7.54 -1.30
N GLY A 83 -12.30 -8.44 -0.50
CA GLY A 83 -11.81 -9.80 -0.25
C GLY A 83 -10.78 -9.89 0.86
N GLY A 84 -10.74 -8.90 1.77
CA GLY A 84 -9.84 -8.88 2.91
C GLY A 84 -10.31 -9.80 4.03
N GLN A 85 -9.36 -10.36 4.78
CA GLN A 85 -9.63 -11.10 6.02
C GLN A 85 -9.29 -10.22 7.22
N ALA A 86 -10.20 -10.14 8.18
CA ALA A 86 -10.03 -9.26 9.34
C ALA A 86 -8.85 -9.69 10.23
N LEU A 87 -8.16 -8.70 10.78
CA LEU A 87 -7.05 -8.86 11.73
C LEU A 87 -7.30 -8.03 12.98
N GLN A 88 -6.66 -8.43 14.08
CA GLN A 88 -6.68 -7.69 15.34
C GLN A 88 -5.46 -6.76 15.42
N ALA A 89 -5.54 -5.60 14.75
CA ALA A 89 -4.53 -4.54 14.80
C ALA A 89 -5.15 -3.17 14.51
N GLY A 90 -4.59 -2.12 15.13
CA GLY A 90 -5.14 -0.76 15.03
C GLY A 90 -6.59 -0.68 15.51
N SER A 91 -7.36 0.25 14.95
CA SER A 91 -8.82 0.32 15.14
C SER A 91 -9.56 -0.65 14.20
N ALA A 92 -8.98 -0.93 13.03
CA ALA A 92 -9.38 -2.00 12.13
C ALA A 92 -8.22 -2.38 11.20
N ALA A 93 -8.07 -3.66 10.91
CA ALA A 93 -7.05 -4.14 9.99
C ALA A 93 -7.53 -5.34 9.16
N TYR A 94 -6.96 -5.49 7.97
CA TYR A 94 -7.27 -6.59 7.05
C TYR A 94 -6.02 -7.09 6.32
N SER A 95 -5.93 -8.40 6.11
CA SER A 95 -4.96 -9.04 5.23
C SER A 95 -5.53 -9.30 3.84
N PHE A 96 -4.66 -9.25 2.83
CA PHE A 96 -4.97 -9.52 1.44
C PHE A 96 -3.85 -10.34 0.80
N GLN A 97 -4.20 -11.40 0.08
CA GLN A 97 -3.24 -12.12 -0.75
C GLN A 97 -3.13 -11.46 -2.13
N ALA A 98 -2.23 -10.48 -2.28
CA ALA A 98 -2.09 -9.75 -3.55
C ALA A 98 -1.45 -10.62 -4.65
N LEU A 99 -0.43 -11.40 -4.28
CA LEU A 99 0.24 -12.42 -5.12
C LEU A 99 0.60 -13.62 -4.24
N PRO A 100 0.84 -14.84 -4.77
CA PRO A 100 1.09 -16.04 -3.96
C PRO A 100 2.18 -15.92 -2.87
N ARG A 101 3.19 -15.06 -3.09
CA ARG A 101 4.30 -14.80 -2.15
C ARG A 101 4.40 -13.35 -1.68
N VAL A 102 3.34 -12.56 -1.88
CA VAL A 102 3.30 -11.15 -1.45
C VAL A 102 1.94 -10.86 -0.79
N PRO A 103 1.75 -11.29 0.47
CA PRO A 103 0.60 -10.86 1.25
C PRO A 103 0.80 -9.39 1.68
N LEU A 104 -0.31 -8.66 1.71
CA LEU A 104 -0.37 -7.28 2.19
C LEU A 104 -1.29 -7.21 3.42
N GLN A 105 -1.04 -6.23 4.26
CA GLN A 105 -2.00 -5.82 5.29
C GLN A 105 -2.31 -4.34 5.11
N ILE A 106 -3.52 -3.95 5.48
CA ILE A 106 -3.89 -2.56 5.66
C ILE A 106 -4.36 -2.38 7.10
N VAL A 107 -3.83 -1.36 7.77
CA VAL A 107 -4.14 -1.06 9.18
C VAL A 107 -4.60 0.38 9.27
N TYR A 108 -5.77 0.56 9.87
CA TYR A 108 -6.39 1.86 10.11
C TYR A 108 -6.36 2.18 11.60
N TRP A 109 -5.94 3.39 11.92
CA TRP A 109 -6.01 3.99 13.25
C TRP A 109 -6.98 5.16 13.17
N LEU A 110 -8.11 5.04 13.87
CA LEU A 110 -9.06 6.13 14.01
C LEU A 110 -8.43 7.21 14.88
N GLY A 111 -8.44 8.43 14.36
CA GLY A 111 -7.99 9.61 15.07
C GLY A 111 -8.96 10.05 16.15
N ASP A 112 -8.53 11.04 16.92
CA ASP A 112 -9.29 11.74 17.95
C ASP A 112 -9.14 13.26 17.76
N GLU A 113 -9.47 14.03 18.79
CA GLU A 113 -9.40 15.50 18.76
C GLU A 113 -7.98 16.04 18.56
N ASP A 114 -6.95 15.29 18.96
CA ASP A 114 -5.56 15.71 18.94
C ASP A 114 -4.76 15.11 17.76
N PHE A 115 -5.16 13.93 17.29
CA PHE A 115 -4.45 13.18 16.26
C PHE A 115 -5.35 12.78 15.09
N PRO A 116 -5.00 13.12 13.84
CA PRO A 116 -5.81 12.73 12.69
C PRO A 116 -5.77 11.21 12.45
N SER A 117 -6.86 10.69 11.87
CA SER A 117 -6.89 9.29 11.43
C SER A 117 -5.75 8.98 10.47
N ASN A 118 -5.18 7.78 10.62
CA ASN A 118 -4.06 7.30 9.80
C ASN A 118 -4.35 5.91 9.26
N CYS A 119 -3.84 5.61 8.07
CA CYS A 119 -3.92 4.29 7.49
C CYS A 119 -2.60 3.95 6.80
N LYS A 120 -2.15 2.68 6.91
CA LYS A 120 -0.92 2.21 6.27
C LYS A 120 -1.13 0.88 5.59
N ILE A 121 -0.46 0.71 4.45
CA ILE A 121 -0.26 -0.60 3.82
C ILE A 121 1.08 -1.16 4.29
N LEU A 122 1.05 -2.40 4.78
CA LEU A 122 2.19 -3.16 5.24
C LEU A 122 2.42 -4.36 4.33
N PHE A 123 3.68 -4.77 4.25
CA PHE A 123 4.17 -5.86 3.40
C PHE A 123 4.84 -6.91 4.29
N ASP A 124 4.76 -8.19 3.93
CA ASP A 124 5.68 -9.16 4.52
C ASP A 124 7.13 -8.72 4.25
N SER A 125 8.01 -8.81 5.23
CA SER A 125 9.40 -8.38 5.09
C SER A 125 10.18 -9.16 4.01
N SER A 126 9.66 -10.29 3.51
CA SER A 126 10.20 -10.98 2.33
C SER A 126 9.77 -10.39 0.98
N ALA A 127 8.90 -9.38 0.92
CA ALA A 127 8.27 -8.93 -0.33
C ALA A 127 9.28 -8.61 -1.44
N THR A 128 10.38 -7.94 -1.11
CA THR A 128 11.41 -7.55 -2.10
C THR A 128 12.26 -8.70 -2.63
N ARG A 129 12.12 -9.91 -2.07
CA ARG A 129 12.71 -11.14 -2.64
C ARG A 129 11.91 -11.66 -3.84
N TYR A 130 10.66 -11.22 -3.96
CA TYR A 130 9.69 -11.72 -4.94
C TYR A 130 9.18 -10.65 -5.89
N LEU A 131 9.23 -9.40 -5.48
CA LEU A 131 8.68 -8.27 -6.21
C LEU A 131 9.57 -7.05 -5.97
N PRO A 132 10.15 -6.43 -7.01
CA PRO A 132 10.95 -5.24 -6.82
C PRO A 132 10.14 -4.11 -6.16
N ILE A 133 10.82 -3.13 -5.60
CA ILE A 133 10.21 -2.11 -4.73
C ILE A 133 9.15 -1.25 -5.44
N ASP A 134 9.37 -0.96 -6.72
CA ASP A 134 8.41 -0.31 -7.62
C ASP A 134 7.18 -1.21 -7.87
N GLY A 135 7.39 -2.52 -8.03
CA GLY A 135 6.31 -3.50 -8.03
C GLY A 135 5.50 -3.49 -6.73
N CYS A 136 6.15 -3.40 -5.56
CA CYS A 136 5.50 -3.28 -4.26
C CYS A 136 4.61 -2.02 -4.18
N ALA A 137 5.09 -0.90 -4.73
CA ALA A 137 4.34 0.35 -4.82
C ALA A 137 3.09 0.19 -5.71
N ILE A 138 3.24 -0.46 -6.88
CA ILE A 138 2.12 -0.73 -7.80
C ILE A 138 1.05 -1.59 -7.13
N ILE A 139 1.41 -2.70 -6.49
CA ILE A 139 0.41 -3.59 -5.87
C ILE A 139 -0.29 -2.92 -4.68
N GLY A 140 0.41 -2.07 -3.91
CA GLY A 140 -0.20 -1.28 -2.83
C GLY A 140 -1.19 -0.25 -3.37
N SER A 141 -0.86 0.40 -4.50
CA SER A 141 -1.78 1.31 -5.19
C SER A 141 -3.01 0.57 -5.75
N MET A 142 -2.82 -0.61 -6.34
CA MET A 142 -3.93 -1.45 -6.81
C MET A 142 -4.86 -1.88 -5.67
N LEU A 143 -4.31 -2.28 -4.51
CA LEU A 143 -5.11 -2.60 -3.32
C LEU A 143 -5.89 -1.36 -2.85
N THR A 144 -5.24 -0.20 -2.79
CA THR A 144 -5.88 1.07 -2.44
C THR A 144 -7.09 1.32 -3.35
N GLY A 145 -6.88 1.33 -4.67
CA GLY A 145 -7.95 1.56 -5.64
C GLY A 145 -9.08 0.52 -5.55
N LYS A 146 -8.75 -0.73 -5.22
CA LYS A 146 -9.75 -1.78 -4.99
C LYS A 146 -10.62 -1.50 -3.77
N ILE A 147 -10.04 -1.05 -2.66
CA ILE A 147 -10.77 -0.70 -1.43
C ILE A 147 -11.62 0.55 -1.67
N ILE A 148 -11.05 1.61 -2.26
CA ILE A 148 -11.77 2.87 -2.52
C ILE A 148 -13.03 2.66 -3.37
N LYS A 149 -13.00 1.76 -4.36
CA LYS A 149 -14.18 1.41 -5.18
C LYS A 149 -15.30 0.70 -4.39
N LYS A 150 -15.06 0.32 -3.14
CA LYS A 150 -15.95 -0.48 -2.29
C LYS A 150 -16.36 0.22 -0.99
N LEU A 151 -15.76 1.38 -0.69
CA LEU A 151 -16.20 2.31 0.37
C LEU A 151 -17.54 2.90 -0.07
#